data_AF-A0A3L8D6B2-F1
#
_entry.id   AF-A0A3L8D6B2-F1
#
_cell.length_a   1.000
_cell.length_b   1.000
_cell.length_c   1.000
_cell.angle_alpha   90.00
_cell.angle_beta   90.00
_cell.angle_gamma   90.00
#
_symmetry.space_group_name_H-M   'P 1'
#
loop_
_entity.id
_entity.type
_entity.pdbx_description
1 polymer ?
#
loop_
_entity_poly.entity_id
_entity_poly.type
_entity_poly.pdbx_seq_one_letter_code
_entity_poly.pdbx_strand_id
1 'polypeptide(L)'
;MKIANDIRFLGSGPRCGFGELTLPANEPGSSIMPGKINPTICEVMTTVCCQVMGYHVAIFIAGSNGHFQLNVFKTVLISNTLRSIRLLGDACSTFTKNCVVGIVPNIDNIKKKLNESLMLVTALNPHIGYDKVLYLLE
;
A
#
# COMPACT_ATOMS: atom_id res chain seq x y z
N MET A 1 -1.50 1.65 5.49
CA MET A 1 -0.90 0.32 5.23
C MET A 1 -1.33 -0.26 3.88
N LYS A 2 -2.60 -0.69 3.72
CA LYS A 2 -3.10 -1.34 2.49
C LYS A 2 -2.79 -0.55 1.21
N ILE A 3 -3.17 0.73 1.17
CA ILE A 3 -2.95 1.60 -0.01
C ILE A 3 -1.47 1.66 -0.42
N ALA A 4 -0.56 1.85 0.55
CA ALA A 4 0.88 1.88 0.27
C ALA A 4 1.40 0.52 -0.23
N ASN A 5 0.85 -0.58 0.28
CA ASN A 5 1.18 -1.93 -0.18
C ASN A 5 0.70 -2.20 -1.61
N ASP A 6 -0.52 -1.79 -1.95
CA ASP A 6 -1.03 -1.91 -3.32
C ASP A 6 -0.15 -1.14 -4.30
N ILE A 7 0.17 0.12 -3.98
CA ILE A 7 0.98 0.98 -4.86
C ILE A 7 2.37 0.39 -5.08
N ARG A 8 3.06 -0.08 -4.03
CA ARG A 8 4.40 -0.69 -4.20
C ARG A 8 4.35 -2.01 -4.96
N PHE A 9 3.27 -2.79 -4.83
CA PHE A 9 3.11 -4.03 -5.59
C PHE A 9 2.81 -3.72 -7.05
N LEU A 10 1.83 -2.88 -7.34
CA LEU A 10 1.53 -2.45 -8.70
C LEU A 10 2.75 -1.80 -9.38
N GLY A 11 3.61 -1.13 -8.62
CA GLY A 11 4.89 -0.58 -9.08
C GLY A 11 6.08 -1.54 -9.10
N SER A 12 5.91 -2.80 -8.69
CA SER A 12 7.02 -3.78 -8.64
C SER A 12 7.49 -4.18 -10.03
N GLY A 13 8.80 -4.31 -10.24
CA GLY A 13 9.37 -4.58 -11.55
C GLY A 13 10.88 -4.29 -11.61
N PRO A 14 11.45 -3.96 -12.78
CA PRO A 14 10.74 -3.64 -14.03
C PRO A 14 10.32 -4.85 -14.89
N ARG A 15 10.87 -6.05 -14.63
CA ARG A 15 10.61 -7.24 -15.48
C ARG A 15 9.92 -8.40 -14.77
N CYS A 16 10.10 -8.55 -13.45
CA CYS A 16 9.65 -9.73 -12.69
C CYS A 16 8.63 -9.38 -11.60
N GLY A 17 7.72 -8.45 -11.88
CA GLY A 17 6.70 -7.97 -10.92
C GLY A 17 5.39 -7.63 -11.63
N PHE A 18 4.52 -6.87 -10.97
CA PHE A 18 3.28 -6.44 -11.61
C PHE A 18 3.54 -5.36 -12.67
N GLY A 19 4.29 -4.31 -12.36
CA GLY A 19 4.69 -3.27 -13.32
C GLY A 19 3.55 -2.49 -13.97
N GLU A 20 2.39 -2.41 -13.32
CA GLU A 20 1.21 -1.70 -13.81
C GLU A 20 1.28 -0.19 -13.52
N LEU A 21 2.03 0.20 -12.48
CA LEU A 21 2.33 1.58 -12.17
C LEU A 21 3.82 1.86 -12.33
N THR A 22 4.15 3.08 -12.74
CA THR A 22 5.49 3.65 -12.65
C THR A 22 5.49 4.66 -11.51
N LEU A 23 6.40 4.45 -10.55
CA LEU A 23 6.52 5.29 -9.36
C LEU A 23 7.66 6.30 -9.53
N PRO A 24 7.59 7.48 -8.88
CA PRO A 24 8.66 8.47 -8.91
C PRO A 24 9.98 7.92 -8.37
N ALA A 25 11.08 8.19 -9.08
CA ALA A 25 12.43 7.89 -8.61
C ALA A 25 12.93 9.03 -7.72
N ASN A 26 12.73 8.92 -6.40
CA ASN A 26 13.18 9.93 -5.45
C ASN A 26 14.65 9.78 -5.05
N GLU A 27 15.16 8.55 -5.10
CA GLU A 27 16.50 8.18 -4.65
C GLU A 27 17.12 7.22 -5.68
N PRO A 28 18.43 7.29 -5.94
CA PRO A 28 19.10 6.31 -6.77
C PRO A 28 19.02 4.94 -6.06
N GLY A 29 18.23 4.01 -6.61
CA GLY A 29 17.96 2.72 -5.96
C GLY A 29 19.21 1.86 -5.76
N SER A 30 20.11 1.84 -6.74
CA SER A 30 21.45 1.24 -6.64
C SER A 30 22.32 1.76 -7.80
N SER A 31 23.56 2.11 -7.52
CA SER A 31 24.53 2.58 -8.52
C SER A 31 24.90 1.54 -9.59
N ILE A 32 24.64 0.25 -9.33
CA ILE A 32 25.01 -0.87 -10.23
C ILE A 32 23.81 -1.36 -11.07
N MET A 33 22.57 -1.06 -10.66
CA MET A 33 21.35 -1.62 -11.29
C MET A 33 20.52 -0.55 -12.00
N PRO A 34 20.76 -0.30 -13.30
CA PRO A 34 20.01 0.70 -14.06
C PRO A 34 18.52 0.33 -14.13
N GLY A 35 17.66 1.33 -13.91
CA GLY A 35 16.19 1.16 -13.92
C GLY A 35 15.59 0.54 -12.66
N LYS A 36 16.39 0.18 -11.64
CA LYS A 36 15.88 -0.25 -10.34
C LYS A 36 15.45 0.97 -9.52
N ILE A 37 14.15 1.10 -9.28
CA ILE A 37 13.55 2.12 -8.41
C ILE A 37 12.92 1.40 -7.22
N ASN A 38 13.35 1.76 -6.00
CA ASN A 38 12.73 1.24 -4.78
C ASN A 38 11.56 2.15 -4.36
N PRO A 39 10.43 1.59 -3.91
CA PRO A 39 9.28 2.36 -3.43
C PRO A 39 9.50 2.86 -1.99
N THR A 40 10.60 3.56 -1.72
CA THR A 40 11.05 3.94 -0.36
C THR A 40 10.02 4.78 0.39
N ILE A 41 9.26 5.61 -0.32
CA ILE A 41 8.17 6.40 0.26
C ILE A 41 7.00 5.51 0.72
N CYS A 42 6.70 4.41 0.00
CA CYS A 42 5.74 3.40 0.47
C CYS A 42 6.28 2.67 1.69
N GLU A 43 7.58 2.35 1.74
CA GLU A 43 8.23 1.69 2.87
C GLU A 43 8.10 2.53 4.14
N VAL A 44 8.42 3.84 4.06
CA VAL A 44 8.24 4.79 5.17
C VAL A 44 6.80 4.81 5.67
N MET A 45 5.82 4.92 4.77
CA MET A 45 4.40 4.90 5.13
C MET A 45 4.00 3.61 5.85
N THR A 46 4.48 2.45 5.39
CA THR A 46 4.19 1.16 6.04
C THR A 46 4.84 1.04 7.41
N THR A 47 6.09 1.50 7.57
CA THR A 47 6.79 1.52 8.87
C THR A 47 6.06 2.42 9.89
N VAL A 48 5.63 3.60 9.47
CA VAL A 48 4.83 4.50 10.31
C VAL A 48 3.51 3.85 10.74
N CYS A 49 2.83 3.16 9.82
CA CYS A 49 1.61 2.44 10.17
C CYS A 49 1.87 1.36 11.25
N CYS A 50 2.95 0.58 11.13
CA CYS A 50 3.35 -0.39 12.15
C CYS A 50 3.61 0.29 13.50
N GLN A 51 4.35 1.40 13.51
CA GLN A 51 4.66 2.14 14.74
C GLN A 51 3.40 2.64 15.45
N VAL A 52 2.44 3.17 14.70
CA VAL A 52 1.16 3.67 15.23
C VAL A 52 0.33 2.53 15.81
N MET A 53 0.33 1.35 15.20
CA MET A 53 -0.33 0.17 15.78
C MET A 53 0.29 -0.20 17.14
N GLY A 54 1.62 -0.13 17.27
CA GLY A 54 2.30 -0.30 18.55
C GLY A 54 1.90 0.74 19.60
N TYR A 55 1.82 2.01 19.21
CA TYR A 55 1.32 3.08 20.09
C TYR A 55 -0.12 2.85 20.53
N HIS A 56 -0.98 2.35 19.65
CA HIS A 56 -2.36 2.04 19.99
C HIS A 56 -2.47 0.98 21.08
N VAL A 57 -1.65 -0.09 21.03
CA VAL A 57 -1.62 -1.11 22.09
C VAL A 57 -1.21 -0.51 23.43
N ALA A 58 -0.19 0.34 23.46
CA ALA A 58 0.23 1.03 24.68
C ALA A 58 -0.87 1.95 25.23
N ILE A 59 -1.58 2.67 24.35
CA ILE A 59 -2.74 3.50 24.71
C ILE A 59 -3.86 2.65 25.28
N PHE A 60 -4.17 1.51 24.66
CA PHE A 60 -5.21 0.59 25.09
C PHE A 60 -4.94 0.06 26.51
N ILE A 61 -3.72 -0.44 26.75
CA ILE A 61 -3.30 -0.93 28.08
C ILE A 61 -3.34 0.20 29.11
N ALA A 62 -2.81 1.38 28.80
CA ALA A 62 -2.84 2.53 29.71
C ALA A 62 -4.28 2.97 30.03
N GLY A 63 -5.18 2.91 29.04
CA GLY A 63 -6.58 3.27 29.18
C GLY A 63 -7.35 2.32 30.10
N SER A 64 -7.03 1.03 30.07
CA SER A 64 -7.71 0.02 30.90
C SER A 64 -7.26 -0.03 32.36
N ASN A 65 -6.12 0.60 32.71
CA ASN A 65 -5.54 0.58 34.06
C ASN A 65 -5.90 1.82 34.90
N GLY A 66 -7.15 2.28 34.82
CA GLY A 66 -7.66 3.34 35.71
C GLY A 66 -8.12 2.78 37.06
N HIS A 67 -7.84 3.50 38.15
CA HIS A 67 -8.29 3.10 39.50
C HIS A 67 -9.23 4.14 40.10
N PHE A 68 -10.43 3.70 40.47
CA PHE A 68 -11.46 4.51 41.14
C PHE A 68 -11.75 5.85 40.43
N GLN A 69 -11.45 6.98 41.08
CA GLN A 69 -11.79 8.31 40.60
C GLN A 69 -10.86 8.82 39.49
N LEU A 70 -9.69 8.19 39.26
CA LEU A 70 -8.69 8.76 38.35
C LEU A 70 -7.78 7.73 37.68
N ASN A 71 -7.70 7.80 36.34
CA ASN A 71 -6.62 7.17 35.59
C ASN A 71 -5.36 8.05 35.62
N VAL A 72 -4.25 7.55 36.15
CA VAL A 72 -2.97 8.28 36.30
C VAL A 72 -2.02 8.11 35.10
N PHE A 73 -2.34 7.26 34.12
CA PHE A 73 -1.53 7.02 32.92
C PHE A 73 -1.67 8.12 31.84
N LYS A 74 -2.14 9.32 32.23
CA LYS A 74 -2.48 10.43 31.32
C LYS A 74 -1.33 10.80 30.38
N THR A 75 -0.10 10.82 30.89
CA THR A 75 1.11 11.19 30.12
C THR A 75 1.38 10.22 28.97
N VAL A 76 1.24 8.91 29.19
CA VAL A 76 1.44 7.89 28.13
C VAL A 76 0.31 7.99 27.09
N LEU A 77 -0.93 8.17 27.55
CA LEU A 77 -2.08 8.34 26.66
C LEU A 77 -1.88 9.52 25.71
N ILE A 78 -1.58 10.71 26.25
CA ILE A 78 -1.45 11.91 25.41
C ILE A 78 -0.19 11.88 24.55
N SER A 79 0.96 11.43 25.08
CA SER A 79 2.22 11.42 24.33
C SER A 79 2.17 10.48 23.12
N ASN A 80 1.64 9.26 23.29
CA ASN A 80 1.51 8.30 22.18
C ASN A 80 0.44 8.76 21.17
N THR A 81 -0.63 9.40 21.62
CA THR A 81 -1.65 9.97 20.73
C THR A 81 -1.05 11.08 19.86
N LEU A 82 -0.37 12.06 20.45
CA LEU A 82 0.24 13.17 19.71
C LEU A 82 1.36 12.71 18.77
N ARG A 83 2.19 11.74 19.20
CA ARG A 83 3.21 11.13 18.33
C ARG A 83 2.59 10.40 17.15
N SER A 84 1.49 9.67 17.37
CA SER A 84 0.76 9.01 16.28
C SER A 84 0.26 10.02 15.25
N ILE A 85 -0.39 11.10 15.71
CA ILE A 85 -0.90 12.18 14.86
C ILE A 85 0.24 12.80 14.04
N ARG A 86 1.36 13.12 14.70
CA ARG A 86 2.52 13.75 14.04
C ARG A 86 3.11 12.84 12.96
N LEU A 87 3.39 11.58 13.29
CA LEU A 87 3.98 10.64 12.34
C LEU A 87 3.05 10.39 11.14
N LEU A 88 1.75 10.20 11.38
CA LEU A 88 0.79 10.02 10.29
C LEU A 88 0.66 11.27 9.42
N GLY A 89 0.61 12.46 10.02
CA GLY A 89 0.52 13.71 9.28
C GLY A 89 1.73 13.92 8.36
N ASP A 90 2.94 13.78 8.92
CA ASP A 90 4.19 13.95 8.17
C ASP A 90 4.34 12.86 7.08
N ALA A 91 4.00 11.61 7.39
CA ALA A 91 4.05 10.51 6.43
C ALA A 91 3.02 10.67 5.31
N CYS A 92 1.79 11.07 5.60
CA CYS A 92 0.76 11.31 4.57
C CYS A 92 1.16 12.47 3.64
N SER A 93 1.69 13.56 4.19
CA SER A 93 2.16 14.70 3.40
C SER A 93 3.32 14.30 2.48
N THR A 94 4.30 13.58 3.03
CA THR A 94 5.47 13.06 2.29
C THR A 94 5.05 12.05 1.21
N PHE A 95 4.16 11.12 1.57
CA PHE A 95 3.63 10.10 0.65
C PHE A 95 2.88 10.72 -0.53
N THR A 96 2.09 11.76 -0.26
CA THR A 96 1.37 12.49 -1.30
C THR A 96 2.34 13.19 -2.24
N LYS A 97 3.25 14.00 -1.69
CA LYS A 97 4.17 14.84 -2.45
C LYS A 97 5.17 14.04 -3.28
N ASN A 98 5.76 12.99 -2.69
CA ASN A 98 6.91 12.29 -3.27
C ASN A 98 6.53 10.95 -3.92
N CYS A 99 5.27 10.50 -3.82
CA CYS A 99 4.83 9.27 -4.47
C CYS A 99 3.55 9.49 -5.25
N VAL A 100 2.44 9.77 -4.57
CA VAL A 100 1.09 9.75 -5.17
C VAL A 100 0.94 10.70 -6.37
N VAL A 101 1.41 11.94 -6.24
CA VAL A 101 1.27 12.96 -7.30
C VAL A 101 2.01 12.58 -8.59
N GLY A 102 3.07 11.78 -8.49
CA GLY A 102 3.89 11.38 -9.65
C GLY A 102 3.63 9.96 -10.15
N ILE A 103 2.57 9.28 -9.70
CA ILE A 103 2.20 7.95 -10.21
C ILE A 103 1.75 8.07 -11.66
N VAL A 104 2.30 7.22 -12.54
CA VAL A 104 1.90 7.10 -13.94
C VAL A 104 1.50 5.66 -14.25
N PRO A 105 0.37 5.40 -14.93
CA PRO A 105 0.01 4.05 -15.33
C PRO A 105 0.87 3.56 -16.51
N ASN A 106 1.31 2.30 -16.44
CA ASN A 106 1.93 1.62 -17.56
C ASN A 106 0.84 0.97 -18.43
N ILE A 107 0.26 1.77 -19.33
CA ILE A 107 -0.90 1.38 -20.14
C ILE A 107 -0.60 0.14 -21.00
N ASP A 108 0.61 0.01 -21.54
CA ASP A 108 0.98 -1.12 -22.38
C ASP A 108 0.98 -2.43 -21.59
N ASN A 109 1.58 -2.43 -20.39
CA ASN A 109 1.59 -3.61 -19.54
C ASN A 109 0.21 -3.95 -18.96
N ILE A 110 -0.59 -2.91 -18.62
CA ILE A 110 -1.98 -3.11 -18.19
C ILE A 110 -2.79 -3.79 -19.30
N LYS A 111 -2.73 -3.28 -20.53
CA LYS A 111 -3.43 -3.86 -21.68
C LYS A 111 -2.97 -5.28 -21.97
N LYS A 112 -1.66 -5.53 -21.92
CA LYS A 112 -1.09 -6.86 -22.11
C LYS A 112 -1.72 -7.86 -21.13
N LYS A 113 -1.68 -7.56 -19.83
CA LYS A 113 -2.25 -8.44 -18.80
C LYS A 113 -3.76 -8.63 -18.91
N LEU A 114 -4.47 -7.57 -19.28
CA LEU A 114 -5.92 -7.65 -19.51
C LEU A 114 -6.22 -8.67 -20.61
N ASN A 115 -5.50 -8.60 -21.73
CA ASN A 115 -5.70 -9.49 -22.87
C ASN A 115 -5.19 -10.93 -22.64
N GLU A 116 -4.19 -11.10 -21.77
CA GLU A 116 -3.69 -12.41 -21.35
C GLU A 116 -4.58 -13.06 -20.26
N SER A 117 -5.57 -12.34 -19.73
CA SER A 117 -6.43 -12.83 -18.66
C SER A 117 -7.55 -13.74 -19.18
N LEU A 118 -7.58 -14.97 -18.68
CA LEU A 118 -8.65 -15.93 -18.94
C LEU A 118 -10.00 -15.48 -18.33
N MET A 119 -10.00 -14.56 -17.37
CA MET A 119 -11.22 -14.16 -16.66
C MET A 119 -12.21 -13.38 -17.55
N LEU A 120 -11.74 -12.80 -18.66
CA LEU A 120 -12.60 -12.09 -19.61
C LEU A 120 -13.68 -12.99 -20.24
N VAL A 121 -13.43 -14.30 -20.30
CA VAL A 121 -14.38 -15.26 -20.87
C VAL A 121 -15.73 -15.26 -20.14
N THR A 122 -15.74 -14.88 -18.85
CA THR A 122 -16.97 -14.85 -18.03
C THR A 122 -18.01 -13.85 -18.56
N ALA A 123 -17.57 -12.83 -19.31
CA ALA A 123 -18.46 -11.90 -20.00
C ALA A 123 -19.32 -12.59 -21.07
N LEU A 124 -18.90 -13.77 -21.56
CA LEU A 124 -19.62 -14.56 -22.56
C LEU A 124 -20.70 -15.47 -21.95
N ASN A 125 -20.72 -15.67 -20.63
CA ASN A 125 -21.67 -16.56 -19.94
C ASN A 125 -23.14 -16.28 -20.31
N PRO A 126 -23.61 -15.02 -20.34
CA PRO A 126 -25.00 -14.71 -20.71
C PRO A 126 -25.33 -14.97 -22.18
N HIS A 127 -24.31 -15.10 -23.05
CA HIS A 127 -24.49 -15.18 -24.50
C HIS A 127 -24.44 -16.61 -25.03
N ILE A 128 -23.53 -17.44 -24.50
CA ILE A 128 -23.29 -18.80 -25.01
C ILE A 128 -23.52 -19.89 -23.95
N GLY A 129 -23.81 -19.51 -22.70
CA GLY A 129 -24.02 -20.42 -21.59
C GLY A 129 -22.71 -20.88 -20.93
N TYR A 130 -22.82 -21.28 -19.67
CA TYR A 130 -21.68 -21.62 -18.81
C TYR A 130 -20.80 -22.74 -19.39
N ASP A 131 -21.42 -23.83 -19.88
CA ASP A 131 -20.67 -25.00 -20.38
C ASP A 131 -19.81 -24.68 -21.60
N LYS A 132 -20.32 -23.83 -22.52
CA LYS A 132 -19.55 -23.39 -23.69
C LYS A 132 -18.43 -22.44 -23.32
N VAL A 133 -18.63 -21.61 -22.30
CA VAL A 133 -17.57 -20.75 -21.75
C VAL A 133 -16.49 -21.55 -21.05
N LEU A 134 -16.87 -22.58 -20.27
CA LEU A 134 -15.94 -23.47 -19.61
C LEU A 134 -15.04 -24.19 -20.63
N TYR A 135 -15.61 -24.65 -21.75
CA TYR A 135 -14.84 -25.25 -22.83
C TYR A 135 -13.80 -24.30 -23.46
N LEU A 136 -14.01 -22.98 -23.43
CA LEU A 136 -13.04 -21.99 -23.93
C LEU A 136 -11.87 -21.73 -22.96
N LEU A 137 -11.97 -22.21 -21.71
CA LEU A 137 -10.92 -22.10 -20.69
C LEU A 137 -9.97 -23.31 -20.67
N GLU A 138 -10.36 -24.43 -21.27
CA GLU A 138 -9.58 -25.66 -21.42
C GLU A 138 -8.63 -25.60 -22.62
#